data_AF-E6XDE6-F1
#
_entry.id   AF-E6XDE6-F1
#
_cell.length_a   1.000
_cell.length_b   1.000
_cell.length_c   1.000
_cell.angle_alpha   90.00
_cell.angle_beta   90.00
_cell.angle_gamma   90.00
#
_symmetry.space_group_name_H-M   'P 1'
#
loop_
_entity.id
_entity.type
_entity.pdbx_description
1 polymer ?
#
loop_
_entity_poly.entity_id
_entity_poly.type
_entity_poly.pdbx_seq_one_letter_code
_entity_poly.pdbx_strand_id
1 'polypeptide(L)'
;MKFKLVPLSLFLYAGLAFGQREPSKTITFDNRVDDLIIVPFNGIAVVSEGEKLHGYSPVDDKILWSIDAPKRSALNISSEFLTTGGINSIPIDFVTIEDTPFVQKFFDDQLYIYNSITGDLLFESQDKERYFQAEYLFDENALLLRGLDDKNLIIAKYSLSKKEMLWKTTVSTTYGAFMQSLAKLTGNDAQGFRDVMEYSEDKIFVLVKSKFYVLNKQNGLLLWKDEENKISDFRTSLDGEKLISVITKGLFGTKSEIDLYNAETGDKIWKDPITTKYLVLFEDWQDKMLLAHYKGFNFYDYTTGEKKWEKDPKGKGIKSVISIDKDFLYVYDDEMMLIDKNGEKKWKKDVKICDDEEDPIFFLEKTNNNRVLYVTATYANMVDYTTGKKIWKGNLKLNEKRPTIAKYDEKSGDFIVFNDEELYRFNQTSEEKPKPYAKLKLKNEKMISSMELFPNNVSISGESEVVGVDNTGAVIFHNKYTQPGEFGRRLLKTTAIVGQIAGSVAAAEITVGSQYKDSDGNPATAEGSYSVFGDKTRAIGEAGFLAGSIGQTFVQDRYLAMQETDNYSLIFAKGETGEKLLIKVNKETGEEIDKIILENNKPIYDVDYVSDDIYYSKGKEVRIFKGE
;
A
#
# COMPACT_ATOMS: atom_id res chain seq x y z
N MET A 1 -15.86 25.33 75.81
CA MET A 1 -16.85 24.67 74.92
C MET A 1 -17.37 25.70 73.91
N LYS A 2 -16.95 25.59 72.65
CA LYS A 2 -17.61 26.12 71.43
C LYS A 2 -16.67 25.84 70.24
N PHE A 3 -16.97 24.77 69.51
CA PHE A 3 -16.34 24.44 68.24
C PHE A 3 -16.69 25.52 67.21
N LYS A 4 -15.68 26.02 66.48
CA LYS A 4 -15.89 26.80 65.25
C LYS A 4 -15.91 25.84 64.07
N LEU A 5 -17.03 25.82 63.35
CA LEU A 5 -17.14 25.20 62.03
C LEU A 5 -16.17 25.87 61.04
N VAL A 6 -15.44 25.06 60.29
CA VAL A 6 -14.73 25.45 59.06
C VAL A 6 -15.68 25.20 57.89
N PRO A 7 -15.84 26.14 56.93
CA PRO A 7 -16.66 25.88 55.75
C PRO A 7 -15.90 24.98 54.77
N LEU A 8 -16.61 23.95 54.31
CA LEU A 8 -16.20 22.99 53.29
C LEU A 8 -16.27 23.68 51.92
N SER A 9 -15.13 23.92 51.28
CA SER A 9 -15.07 24.40 49.89
C SER A 9 -15.49 23.28 48.95
N LEU A 10 -16.63 23.44 48.27
CA LEU A 10 -17.04 22.61 47.15
C LEU A 10 -16.08 22.85 45.97
N PHE A 11 -15.32 21.82 45.58
CA PHE A 11 -14.73 21.73 44.25
C PHE A 11 -15.86 21.42 43.24
N LEU A 12 -16.26 22.42 42.47
CA LEU A 12 -17.08 22.24 41.28
C LEU A 12 -16.21 21.58 40.20
N TYR A 13 -16.37 20.27 40.02
CA TYR A 13 -15.93 19.58 38.81
C TYR A 13 -16.82 20.05 37.66
N ALA A 14 -16.33 20.99 36.85
CA ALA A 14 -16.95 21.31 35.58
C ALA A 14 -16.72 20.13 34.64
N GLY A 15 -17.71 19.26 34.51
CA GLY A 15 -17.74 18.31 33.40
C GLY A 15 -17.86 19.09 32.10
N LEU A 16 -16.88 18.96 31.22
CA LEU A 16 -16.99 19.43 29.84
C LEU A 16 -18.09 18.60 29.18
N ALA A 17 -19.30 19.16 29.10
CA ALA A 17 -20.31 18.67 28.19
C ALA A 17 -19.83 18.99 26.78
N PHE A 18 -19.28 17.99 26.09
CA PHE A 18 -19.00 18.09 24.65
C PHE A 18 -20.34 18.28 23.93
N GLY A 19 -20.66 19.53 23.59
CA GLY A 19 -21.69 19.83 22.59
C GLY A 19 -21.28 19.22 21.26
N GLN A 20 -22.24 18.77 20.47
CA GLN A 20 -21.98 18.31 19.11
C GLN A 20 -21.23 19.41 18.36
N ARG A 21 -20.06 19.08 17.79
CA ARG A 21 -19.31 20.03 16.95
C ARG A 21 -20.15 20.33 15.73
N GLU A 22 -20.56 21.59 15.60
CA GLU A 22 -21.16 22.06 14.36
C GLU A 22 -20.10 22.08 13.28
N PRO A 23 -20.45 21.76 12.02
CA PRO A 23 -19.48 21.84 10.94
C PRO A 23 -18.90 23.26 10.87
N SER A 24 -17.58 23.37 10.82
CA SER A 24 -16.87 24.63 10.61
C SER A 24 -17.37 25.30 9.32
N LYS A 25 -17.77 24.49 8.35
CA LYS A 25 -18.38 24.92 7.11
C LYS A 25 -19.33 23.87 6.54
N THR A 26 -20.43 24.33 5.97
CA THR A 26 -21.33 23.49 5.17
C THR A 26 -21.38 24.05 3.77
N ILE A 27 -21.12 23.19 2.79
CA ILE A 27 -21.30 23.48 1.37
C ILE A 27 -22.59 22.79 0.95
N THR A 28 -23.53 23.55 0.39
CA THR A 28 -24.81 23.02 -0.11
C THR A 28 -24.78 22.99 -1.63
N PHE A 29 -25.16 21.84 -2.18
CA PHE A 29 -25.20 21.54 -3.61
C PHE A 29 -26.64 21.46 -4.13
N ASP A 30 -26.81 21.46 -5.45
CA ASP A 30 -28.14 21.46 -6.08
C ASP A 30 -28.85 20.10 -5.92
N ASN A 31 -28.08 19.01 -5.95
CA ASN A 31 -28.49 17.62 -5.88
C ASN A 31 -27.79 16.90 -4.73
N ARG A 32 -28.13 15.61 -4.59
CA ARG A 32 -27.49 14.74 -3.62
C ARG A 32 -26.03 14.52 -4.02
N VAL A 33 -25.13 14.62 -3.04
CA VAL A 33 -23.74 14.24 -3.18
C VAL A 33 -23.65 12.72 -3.22
N ASP A 34 -23.18 12.21 -4.36
CA ASP A 34 -23.09 10.78 -4.63
C ASP A 34 -21.69 10.23 -4.31
N ASP A 35 -20.66 11.08 -4.31
CA ASP A 35 -19.28 10.69 -4.02
C ASP A 35 -18.40 11.90 -3.68
N LEU A 36 -17.33 11.66 -2.93
CA LEU A 36 -16.28 12.65 -2.65
C LEU A 36 -14.93 11.97 -2.39
N ILE A 37 -13.83 12.68 -2.70
CA ILE A 37 -12.46 12.28 -2.39
C ILE A 37 -11.61 13.53 -2.10
N ILE A 38 -10.61 13.40 -1.25
CA ILE A 38 -9.55 14.39 -1.05
C ILE A 38 -8.33 13.90 -1.80
N VAL A 39 -7.82 14.70 -2.72
CA VAL A 39 -6.65 14.33 -3.51
C VAL A 39 -5.40 14.54 -2.65
N PRO A 40 -4.68 13.49 -2.21
CA PRO A 40 -3.62 13.64 -1.21
C PRO A 40 -2.52 14.61 -1.66
N PHE A 41 -2.21 14.56 -2.96
CA PHE A 41 -1.20 15.40 -3.61
C PHE A 41 -1.41 16.90 -3.38
N ASN A 42 -2.65 17.40 -3.30
CA ASN A 42 -2.93 18.84 -3.20
C ASN A 42 -4.05 19.21 -2.22
N GLY A 43 -4.62 18.27 -1.47
CA GLY A 43 -5.69 18.52 -0.48
C GLY A 43 -7.02 19.00 -1.06
N ILE A 44 -7.20 19.04 -2.38
CA ILE A 44 -8.46 19.47 -2.98
C ILE A 44 -9.49 18.38 -2.80
N ALA A 45 -10.64 18.76 -2.24
CA ALA A 45 -11.81 17.89 -2.16
C ALA A 45 -12.57 17.95 -3.48
N VAL A 46 -12.67 16.81 -4.17
CA VAL A 46 -13.46 16.65 -5.38
C VAL A 46 -14.79 16.02 -5.02
N VAL A 47 -15.89 16.67 -5.40
CA VAL A 47 -17.26 16.28 -5.03
C VAL A 47 -18.08 16.02 -6.30
N SER A 48 -18.83 14.92 -6.31
CA SER A 48 -19.79 14.59 -7.37
C SER A 48 -21.23 14.72 -6.83
N GLU A 49 -22.05 15.52 -7.52
CA GLU A 49 -23.47 15.70 -7.18
C GLU A 49 -24.34 15.68 -8.45
N GLY A 50 -25.13 14.61 -8.62
CA GLY A 50 -25.95 14.43 -9.83
C GLY A 50 -25.12 14.48 -11.12
N GLU A 51 -25.41 15.47 -11.97
CA GLU A 51 -24.70 15.74 -13.23
C GLU A 51 -23.63 16.84 -13.09
N LYS A 52 -23.07 17.07 -11.90
CA LYS A 52 -22.01 18.06 -11.68
C LYS A 52 -20.82 17.49 -10.89
N LEU A 53 -19.64 18.03 -11.19
CA LEU A 53 -18.41 17.84 -10.43
C LEU A 53 -17.91 19.19 -9.91
N HIS A 54 -17.35 19.19 -8.71
CA HIS A 54 -16.83 20.39 -8.05
C HIS A 54 -15.45 20.13 -7.45
N GLY A 55 -14.59 21.14 -7.51
CA GLY A 55 -13.34 21.18 -6.76
C GLY A 55 -13.41 22.22 -5.66
N TYR A 56 -13.22 21.79 -4.43
CA TYR A 56 -13.19 22.65 -3.26
C TYR A 56 -11.76 22.80 -2.73
N SER A 57 -11.29 24.05 -2.64
CA SER A 57 -9.99 24.36 -2.03
C SER A 57 -10.17 24.65 -0.54
N PRO A 58 -9.57 23.85 0.37
CA PRO A 58 -9.53 24.18 1.79
C PRO A 58 -8.72 25.45 2.08
N VAL A 59 -7.71 25.73 1.26
CA VAL A 59 -6.80 26.87 1.41
C VAL A 59 -7.50 28.18 1.08
N ASP A 60 -8.19 28.23 -0.07
CA ASP A 60 -8.93 29.42 -0.49
C ASP A 60 -10.34 29.50 0.10
N ASP A 61 -10.74 28.44 0.81
CA ASP A 61 -12.05 28.28 1.43
C ASP A 61 -13.21 28.53 0.44
N LYS A 62 -13.10 28.01 -0.78
CA LYS A 62 -14.12 28.20 -1.84
C LYS A 62 -14.15 27.05 -2.85
N ILE A 63 -15.28 26.94 -3.55
CA ILE A 63 -15.37 26.15 -4.77
C ILE A 63 -14.52 26.85 -5.84
N LEU A 64 -13.47 26.18 -6.31
CA LEU A 64 -12.58 26.69 -7.35
C LEU A 64 -13.23 26.59 -8.72
N TRP A 65 -13.89 25.46 -8.98
CA TRP A 65 -14.49 25.14 -10.26
C TRP A 65 -15.74 24.27 -10.07
N SER A 66 -16.62 24.31 -11.07
CA SER A 66 -17.81 23.47 -11.15
C SER A 66 -18.07 23.19 -12.61
N ILE A 67 -18.13 21.92 -12.97
CA ILE A 67 -18.26 21.45 -14.35
C ILE A 67 -19.41 20.45 -14.45
N ASP A 68 -19.99 20.34 -15.63
CA ASP A 68 -20.99 19.32 -15.90
C ASP A 68 -20.31 17.93 -15.95
N ALA A 69 -20.89 16.98 -15.23
CA ALA A 69 -20.50 15.58 -15.30
C ALA A 69 -21.17 14.91 -16.50
N PRO A 70 -20.54 13.90 -17.11
CA PRO A 70 -21.17 13.09 -18.14
C PRO A 70 -22.49 12.49 -17.65
N LYS A 71 -23.50 12.48 -18.52
CA LYS A 71 -24.82 11.93 -18.20
C LYS A 71 -24.74 10.43 -17.96
N ARG A 72 -25.38 9.96 -16.88
CA ARG A 72 -25.54 8.54 -16.58
C ARG A 72 -26.79 8.00 -17.26
N SER A 73 -26.64 7.01 -18.13
CA SER A 73 -27.76 6.23 -18.63
C SER A 73 -28.17 5.20 -17.57
N ALA A 74 -29.47 5.03 -17.35
CA ALA A 74 -30.02 4.11 -16.34
C ALA A 74 -29.79 2.61 -16.67
N LEU A 75 -28.94 2.28 -17.64
CA LEU A 75 -28.83 0.97 -18.28
C LEU A 75 -27.40 0.42 -18.24
N ASN A 76 -27.30 -0.80 -17.69
CA ASN A 76 -26.20 -1.78 -17.77
C ASN A 76 -25.14 -1.84 -16.67
N ILE A 77 -25.59 -1.89 -15.40
CA ILE A 77 -24.84 -2.54 -14.30
C ILE A 77 -24.59 -4.06 -14.61
N SER A 78 -25.28 -4.64 -15.59
CA SER A 78 -25.14 -6.05 -15.99
C SER A 78 -23.94 -6.35 -16.92
N SER A 79 -23.27 -5.32 -17.47
CA SER A 79 -22.12 -5.54 -18.37
C SER A 79 -20.77 -5.66 -17.64
N GLU A 80 -20.72 -5.23 -16.37
CA GLU A 80 -19.56 -5.29 -15.46
C GLU A 80 -18.99 -6.71 -15.29
N PHE A 81 -19.82 -7.75 -15.40
CA PHE A 81 -19.41 -9.13 -15.10
C PHE A 81 -18.69 -9.83 -16.26
N LEU A 82 -18.93 -9.41 -17.52
CA LEU A 82 -18.53 -10.16 -18.71
C LEU A 82 -17.23 -9.68 -19.36
N THR A 83 -16.77 -8.46 -19.06
CA THR A 83 -15.60 -7.83 -19.71
C THR A 83 -14.35 -7.79 -18.83
N THR A 84 -14.49 -7.74 -17.51
CA THR A 84 -13.36 -7.67 -16.55
C THR A 84 -13.07 -8.97 -15.82
N GLY A 85 -13.92 -10.00 -15.95
CA GLY A 85 -13.66 -11.32 -15.40
C GLY A 85 -13.59 -11.36 -13.87
N GLY A 86 -14.55 -10.72 -13.19
CA GLY A 86 -14.69 -10.87 -11.74
C GLY A 86 -13.56 -10.26 -10.92
N ILE A 87 -12.98 -9.15 -11.38
CA ILE A 87 -12.11 -8.33 -10.52
C ILE A 87 -13.03 -7.53 -9.60
N ASN A 88 -12.76 -7.56 -8.29
CA ASN A 88 -13.41 -6.74 -7.28
C ASN A 88 -13.72 -5.34 -7.83
N SER A 89 -15.01 -5.06 -8.07
CA SER A 89 -15.64 -3.76 -8.31
C SER A 89 -14.76 -2.71 -8.99
N ILE A 90 -14.98 -2.42 -10.29
CA ILE A 90 -14.58 -1.12 -10.84
C ILE A 90 -15.12 -0.07 -9.86
N PRO A 91 -14.27 0.76 -9.24
CA PRO A 91 -14.79 1.79 -8.36
C PRO A 91 -15.59 2.75 -9.22
N ILE A 92 -16.93 2.72 -9.10
CA ILE A 92 -17.80 3.83 -9.50
C ILE A 92 -17.44 5.11 -8.71
N ASP A 93 -16.66 4.93 -7.65
CA ASP A 93 -16.10 5.94 -6.81
C ASP A 93 -14.88 6.60 -7.46
N PHE A 94 -14.57 7.82 -7.04
CA PHE A 94 -13.33 8.48 -7.39
C PHE A 94 -12.11 7.65 -6.95
N VAL A 95 -11.08 7.66 -7.79
CA VAL A 95 -9.75 7.14 -7.49
C VAL A 95 -8.73 8.18 -7.91
N THR A 96 -7.65 8.34 -7.14
CA THR A 96 -6.53 9.20 -7.53
C THR A 96 -5.53 8.43 -8.37
N ILE A 97 -4.93 9.09 -9.37
CA ILE A 97 -3.69 8.59 -9.96
C ILE A 97 -2.56 8.96 -8.99
N GLU A 98 -1.85 7.96 -8.49
CA GLU A 98 -0.84 8.09 -7.45
C GLU A 98 0.20 9.18 -7.77
N ASP A 99 0.60 9.95 -6.76
CA ASP A 99 1.56 11.06 -6.87
C ASP A 99 1.23 12.15 -7.90
N THR A 100 -0.05 12.31 -8.27
CA THR A 100 -0.50 13.35 -9.20
C THR A 100 -1.71 14.14 -8.65
N PRO A 101 -2.02 15.33 -9.18
CA PRO A 101 -3.27 16.02 -8.90
C PRO A 101 -4.47 15.45 -9.68
N PHE A 102 -4.36 14.25 -10.27
CA PHE A 102 -5.37 13.70 -11.16
C PHE A 102 -6.32 12.77 -10.43
N VAL A 103 -7.60 12.95 -10.73
CA VAL A 103 -8.67 12.10 -10.24
C VAL A 103 -9.36 11.43 -11.41
N GLN A 104 -9.62 10.14 -11.30
CA GLN A 104 -10.36 9.36 -12.27
C GLN A 104 -11.72 8.94 -11.72
N LYS A 105 -12.72 8.88 -12.59
CA LYS A 105 -14.05 8.37 -12.29
C LYS A 105 -14.65 7.72 -13.52
N PHE A 106 -15.42 6.65 -13.30
CA PHE A 106 -16.17 5.99 -14.35
C PHE A 106 -17.60 6.54 -14.43
N PHE A 107 -18.04 6.88 -15.64
CA PHE A 107 -19.43 7.18 -15.96
C PHE A 107 -19.85 6.28 -17.12
N ASP A 108 -20.88 5.44 -16.94
CA ASP A 108 -21.37 4.49 -17.94
C ASP A 108 -20.26 3.62 -18.56
N ASP A 109 -19.41 3.02 -17.72
CA ASP A 109 -18.22 2.23 -18.11
C ASP A 109 -17.13 3.01 -18.88
N GLN A 110 -17.24 4.34 -18.97
CA GLN A 110 -16.26 5.20 -19.62
C GLN A 110 -15.40 5.91 -18.59
N LEU A 111 -14.08 5.92 -18.84
CA LEU A 111 -13.08 6.52 -17.98
C LEU A 111 -12.99 8.01 -18.27
N TYR A 112 -13.07 8.82 -17.21
CA TYR A 112 -12.81 10.25 -17.26
C TYR A 112 -11.73 10.60 -16.24
N ILE A 113 -10.79 11.44 -16.65
CA ILE A 113 -9.68 11.91 -15.81
C ILE A 113 -9.71 13.43 -15.78
N TYR A 114 -9.70 14.00 -14.58
CA TYR A 114 -9.76 15.44 -14.35
C TYR A 114 -8.54 15.92 -13.57
N ASN A 115 -8.09 17.14 -13.85
CA ASN A 115 -7.18 17.85 -12.95
C ASN A 115 -7.99 18.39 -11.77
N SER A 116 -7.68 17.92 -10.55
CA SER A 116 -8.40 18.39 -9.36
C SER A 116 -8.18 19.88 -9.05
N ILE A 117 -7.08 20.49 -9.49
CA ILE A 117 -6.80 21.92 -9.28
C ILE A 117 -7.70 22.81 -10.12
N THR A 118 -7.87 22.48 -11.38
CA THR A 118 -8.53 23.35 -12.36
C THR A 118 -9.92 22.87 -12.78
N GLY A 119 -10.23 21.59 -12.58
CA GLY A 119 -11.43 20.95 -13.12
C GLY A 119 -11.31 20.59 -14.59
N ASP A 120 -10.15 20.81 -15.21
CA ASP A 120 -9.95 20.50 -16.62
C ASP A 120 -10.12 19.00 -16.87
N LEU A 121 -10.96 18.66 -17.85
CA LEU A 121 -11.02 17.32 -18.40
C LEU A 121 -9.71 17.04 -19.14
N LEU A 122 -8.93 16.12 -18.60
CA LEU A 122 -7.63 15.71 -19.14
C LEU A 122 -7.79 14.58 -20.14
N PHE A 123 -8.70 13.65 -19.88
CA PHE A 123 -8.96 12.51 -20.76
C PHE A 123 -10.38 12.00 -20.59
N GLU A 124 -10.98 11.57 -21.69
CA GLU A 124 -12.22 10.80 -21.73
C GLU A 124 -12.08 9.65 -22.72
N SER A 125 -12.60 8.48 -22.36
CA SER A 125 -12.77 7.38 -23.32
C SER A 125 -13.69 7.80 -24.46
N GLN A 126 -13.38 7.34 -25.67
CA GLN A 126 -14.20 7.55 -26.87
C GLN A 126 -15.22 6.41 -27.02
N ASP A 127 -16.48 6.71 -27.41
CA ASP A 127 -17.65 5.79 -27.45
C ASP A 127 -17.38 4.27 -27.46
N LYS A 128 -16.69 3.77 -28.50
CA LYS A 128 -16.47 2.32 -28.71
C LYS A 128 -15.33 1.73 -27.89
N GLU A 129 -14.44 2.57 -27.41
CA GLU A 129 -13.27 2.22 -26.61
C GLU A 129 -13.63 2.28 -25.13
N ARG A 130 -13.12 1.33 -24.36
CA ARG A 130 -13.34 1.29 -22.91
C ARG A 130 -12.00 1.12 -22.21
N TYR A 131 -11.45 2.20 -21.68
CA TYR A 131 -10.25 2.17 -20.85
C TYR A 131 -10.64 1.92 -19.39
N PHE A 132 -9.91 1.04 -18.71
CA PHE A 132 -10.20 0.65 -17.32
C PHE A 132 -8.97 0.76 -16.40
N GLN A 133 -7.83 1.20 -16.93
CA GLN A 133 -6.64 1.57 -16.16
C GLN A 133 -5.92 2.72 -16.88
N ALA A 134 -5.43 3.66 -16.10
CA ALA A 134 -4.59 4.76 -16.54
C ALA A 134 -3.41 4.93 -15.58
N GLU A 135 -2.23 5.15 -16.16
CA GLU A 135 -1.00 5.49 -15.44
C GLU A 135 -0.42 6.78 -16.01
N TYR A 136 0.17 7.62 -15.15
CA TYR A 136 0.84 8.84 -15.59
C TYR A 136 2.33 8.58 -15.87
N LEU A 137 2.78 9.01 -17.05
CA LEU A 137 4.18 8.99 -17.46
C LEU A 137 4.80 10.34 -17.12
N PHE A 138 5.50 10.40 -15.98
CA PHE A 138 6.05 11.64 -15.42
C PHE A 138 7.07 12.33 -16.34
N ASP A 139 7.85 11.54 -17.09
CA ASP A 139 8.86 12.00 -18.04
C ASP A 139 8.28 12.56 -19.33
N GLU A 140 7.01 12.29 -19.64
CA GLU A 140 6.43 12.58 -20.97
C GLU A 140 5.15 13.42 -20.95
N ASN A 141 4.62 13.74 -19.76
CA ASN A 141 3.32 14.39 -19.62
C ASN A 141 2.22 13.69 -20.46
N ALA A 142 2.12 12.39 -20.26
CA ALA A 142 1.23 11.52 -21.02
C ALA A 142 0.55 10.50 -20.10
N LEU A 143 -0.59 9.98 -20.55
CA LEU A 143 -1.26 8.85 -19.94
C LEU A 143 -0.94 7.59 -20.71
N LEU A 144 -0.58 6.54 -20.00
CA LEU A 144 -0.54 5.18 -20.50
C LEU A 144 -1.85 4.47 -20.13
N LEU A 145 -2.56 3.96 -21.13
CA LEU A 145 -3.93 3.51 -21.01
C LEU A 145 -4.08 2.05 -21.40
N ARG A 146 -4.84 1.30 -20.58
CA ARG A 146 -5.28 -0.07 -20.89
C ARG A 146 -6.77 -0.11 -21.13
N GLY A 147 -7.19 -0.71 -22.23
CA GLY A 147 -8.60 -0.76 -22.57
C GLY A 147 -8.99 -1.86 -23.55
N LEU A 148 -10.25 -1.80 -23.98
CA LEU A 148 -10.80 -2.61 -25.05
C LEU A 148 -11.29 -1.74 -26.20
N ASP A 149 -11.06 -2.18 -27.44
CA ASP A 149 -11.71 -1.66 -28.66
C ASP A 149 -12.39 -2.86 -29.36
N ASP A 150 -13.72 -2.89 -29.34
CA ASP A 150 -14.53 -4.01 -29.84
C ASP A 150 -14.03 -5.38 -29.35
N LYS A 151 -13.85 -5.49 -28.02
CA LYS A 151 -13.34 -6.68 -27.29
C LYS A 151 -11.87 -7.06 -27.57
N ASN A 152 -11.16 -6.31 -28.41
CA ASN A 152 -9.72 -6.46 -28.59
C ASN A 152 -8.99 -5.70 -27.49
N LEU A 153 -7.94 -6.29 -26.91
CA LEU A 153 -7.11 -5.62 -25.93
C LEU A 153 -6.27 -4.54 -26.63
N ILE A 154 -6.37 -3.32 -26.14
CA ILE A 154 -5.62 -2.18 -26.63
C ILE A 154 -4.76 -1.59 -25.52
N ILE A 155 -3.57 -1.15 -25.91
CA ILE A 155 -2.69 -0.31 -25.11
C ILE A 155 -2.51 0.98 -25.89
N ALA A 156 -2.56 2.11 -25.19
CA ALA A 156 -2.56 3.39 -25.86
C ALA A 156 -1.84 4.46 -25.04
N LYS A 157 -1.30 5.46 -25.73
CA LYS A 157 -0.64 6.59 -25.09
C LYS A 157 -1.30 7.88 -25.54
N TYR A 158 -1.71 8.68 -24.56
CA TYR A 158 -2.40 9.93 -24.78
C TYR A 158 -1.53 11.08 -24.26
N SER A 159 -1.27 12.08 -25.11
CA SER A 159 -0.53 13.27 -24.68
C SER A 159 -1.49 14.26 -24.02
N LEU A 160 -1.21 14.63 -22.78
CA LEU A 160 -1.99 15.65 -22.08
C LEU A 160 -1.73 17.05 -22.67
N SER A 161 -0.49 17.33 -23.07
CA SER A 161 -0.13 18.61 -23.72
C SER A 161 -0.82 18.82 -25.06
N LYS A 162 -0.87 17.79 -25.91
CA LYS A 162 -1.46 17.89 -27.25
C LYS A 162 -2.95 17.55 -27.28
N LYS A 163 -3.45 16.94 -26.21
CA LYS A 163 -4.83 16.44 -26.09
C LYS A 163 -5.22 15.45 -27.19
N GLU A 164 -4.28 14.59 -27.58
CA GLU A 164 -4.49 13.60 -28.64
C GLU A 164 -3.84 12.26 -28.29
N MET A 165 -4.39 11.19 -28.88
CA MET A 165 -3.74 9.88 -28.86
C MET A 165 -2.44 9.97 -29.67
N LEU A 166 -1.30 9.79 -29.01
CA LEU A 166 0.00 9.70 -29.70
C LEU A 166 0.08 8.41 -30.51
N TRP A 167 -0.39 7.32 -29.91
CA TRP A 167 -0.52 6.03 -30.57
C TRP A 167 -1.54 5.16 -29.81
N LYS A 168 -2.08 4.16 -30.52
CA LYS A 168 -2.96 3.13 -29.99
C LYS A 168 -2.65 1.83 -30.71
N THR A 169 -2.44 0.77 -29.94
CA THR A 169 -2.01 -0.52 -30.45
C THR A 169 -2.92 -1.62 -29.96
N THR A 170 -3.53 -2.33 -30.89
CA THR A 170 -4.24 -3.58 -30.60
C THR A 170 -3.21 -4.68 -30.33
N VAL A 171 -3.02 -5.02 -29.07
CA VAL A 171 -2.05 -6.03 -28.65
C VAL A 171 -2.63 -7.45 -28.72
N SER A 172 -3.96 -7.59 -28.63
CA SER A 172 -4.64 -8.88 -28.77
C SER A 172 -6.02 -8.77 -29.40
N THR A 173 -6.26 -9.56 -30.44
CA THR A 173 -7.58 -9.73 -31.06
C THR A 173 -8.39 -10.89 -30.50
N THR A 174 -7.78 -11.71 -29.65
CA THR A 174 -8.40 -12.92 -29.07
C THR A 174 -8.81 -12.71 -27.60
N TYR A 175 -8.46 -11.58 -27.00
CA TYR A 175 -8.69 -11.30 -25.59
C TYR A 175 -10.16 -11.38 -25.20
N GLY A 176 -11.07 -10.79 -25.98
CA GLY A 176 -12.51 -10.85 -25.71
C GLY A 176 -13.09 -12.26 -25.70
N ALA A 177 -12.63 -13.14 -26.59
CA ALA A 177 -13.05 -14.54 -26.60
C ALA A 177 -12.47 -15.29 -25.39
N PHE A 178 -11.23 -14.99 -25.02
CA PHE A 178 -10.58 -15.53 -23.83
C PHE A 178 -11.32 -15.11 -22.54
N MET A 179 -11.70 -13.83 -22.38
CA MET A 179 -12.48 -13.37 -21.22
C MET A 179 -13.85 -14.06 -21.12
N GLN A 180 -14.54 -14.30 -22.24
CA GLN A 180 -15.77 -15.08 -22.25
C GLN A 180 -15.56 -16.54 -21.83
N SER A 181 -14.38 -17.11 -22.10
CA SER A 181 -14.03 -18.45 -21.63
C SER A 181 -13.74 -18.46 -20.12
N LEU A 182 -13.06 -17.43 -19.61
CA LEU A 182 -12.80 -17.25 -18.18
C LEU A 182 -14.09 -17.04 -17.39
N ALA A 183 -15.03 -16.26 -17.90
CA ALA A 183 -16.33 -16.00 -17.24
C ALA A 183 -17.19 -17.27 -17.05
N LYS A 184 -16.85 -18.38 -17.73
CA LYS A 184 -17.50 -19.68 -17.56
C LYS A 184 -16.84 -20.54 -16.47
N LEU A 185 -15.67 -20.14 -15.97
CA LEU A 185 -15.02 -20.79 -14.82
C LEU A 185 -15.79 -20.41 -13.55
N THR A 186 -15.89 -21.35 -12.62
CA THR A 186 -16.63 -21.16 -11.35
C THR A 186 -15.74 -21.54 -10.17
N GLY A 187 -15.91 -20.86 -9.04
CA GLY A 187 -15.12 -21.13 -7.82
C GLY A 187 -13.71 -20.51 -7.85
N ASN A 188 -12.73 -21.18 -7.24
CA ASN A 188 -11.36 -20.69 -7.08
C ASN A 188 -10.54 -20.64 -8.39
N ASP A 189 -11.06 -21.15 -9.50
CA ASP A 189 -10.38 -21.20 -10.81
C ASP A 189 -10.16 -19.82 -11.45
N ALA A 190 -10.83 -18.77 -10.92
CA ALA A 190 -10.68 -17.37 -11.38
C ALA A 190 -9.67 -16.55 -10.55
N GLN A 191 -9.25 -17.04 -9.37
CA GLN A 191 -8.27 -16.38 -8.51
C GLN A 191 -6.85 -16.82 -8.92
N GLY A 192 -6.03 -15.86 -9.35
CA GLY A 192 -4.64 -16.14 -9.74
C GLY A 192 -4.15 -15.41 -10.99
N PHE A 193 -4.98 -14.56 -11.61
CA PHE A 193 -4.54 -13.75 -12.74
C PHE A 193 -4.08 -12.36 -12.31
N ARG A 194 -2.78 -12.12 -12.44
CA ARG A 194 -2.15 -10.81 -12.24
C ARG A 194 -2.28 -9.96 -13.50
N ASP A 195 -2.61 -8.70 -13.30
CA ASP A 195 -2.62 -7.66 -14.33
C ASP A 195 -1.61 -6.59 -13.91
N VAL A 196 -0.67 -6.27 -14.79
CA VAL A 196 0.44 -5.36 -14.50
C VAL A 196 0.79 -4.58 -15.74
N MET A 197 1.12 -3.31 -15.56
CA MET A 197 1.73 -2.46 -16.56
C MET A 197 2.95 -1.80 -15.93
N GLU A 198 4.10 -1.94 -16.58
CA GLU A 198 5.37 -1.32 -16.17
C GLU A 198 6.02 -0.70 -17.39
N TYR A 199 6.92 0.27 -17.18
CA TYR A 199 7.61 0.95 -18.27
C TYR A 199 9.06 1.28 -17.91
N SER A 200 9.91 1.33 -18.94
CA SER A 200 11.29 1.82 -18.91
C SER A 200 11.40 3.14 -19.70
N GLU A 201 12.63 3.58 -19.95
CA GLU A 201 12.91 4.74 -20.80
C GLU A 201 12.31 4.62 -22.21
N ASP A 202 12.24 3.42 -22.79
CA ASP A 202 11.87 3.21 -24.19
C ASP A 202 10.84 2.09 -24.42
N LYS A 203 10.47 1.31 -23.39
CA LYS A 203 9.56 0.16 -23.51
C LYS A 203 8.41 0.22 -22.51
N ILE A 204 7.33 -0.45 -22.88
CA ILE A 204 6.17 -0.73 -22.02
C ILE A 204 5.99 -2.25 -21.97
N PHE A 205 5.85 -2.77 -20.75
CA PHE A 205 5.64 -4.16 -20.45
C PHE A 205 4.23 -4.35 -19.90
N VAL A 206 3.47 -5.26 -20.50
CA VAL A 206 2.07 -5.46 -20.13
C VAL A 206 1.81 -6.94 -19.90
N LEU A 207 1.42 -7.29 -18.68
CA LEU A 207 0.88 -8.61 -18.33
C LEU A 207 -0.62 -8.47 -18.08
N VAL A 208 -1.43 -9.21 -18.84
CA VAL A 208 -2.88 -9.24 -18.65
C VAL A 208 -3.36 -10.67 -18.68
N LYS A 209 -3.88 -11.17 -17.56
CA LYS A 209 -4.44 -12.53 -17.47
C LYS A 209 -3.53 -13.61 -18.09
N SER A 210 -2.25 -13.56 -17.72
CA SER A 210 -1.18 -14.43 -18.21
C SER A 210 -0.77 -14.32 -19.68
N LYS A 211 -1.24 -13.29 -20.38
CA LYS A 211 -0.75 -12.89 -21.70
C LYS A 211 0.16 -11.69 -21.58
N PHE A 212 1.26 -11.70 -22.30
CA PHE A 212 2.32 -10.73 -22.17
C PHE A 212 2.59 -9.98 -23.48
N TYR A 213 2.90 -8.70 -23.37
CA TYR A 213 3.13 -7.81 -24.51
C TYR A 213 4.26 -6.83 -24.18
N VAL A 214 5.14 -6.59 -25.15
CA VAL A 214 6.16 -5.52 -25.08
C VAL A 214 5.94 -4.55 -26.22
N LEU A 215 5.87 -3.27 -25.90
CA LEU A 215 5.68 -2.19 -26.86
C LEU A 215 6.82 -1.18 -26.77
N ASN A 216 7.18 -0.59 -27.91
CA ASN A 216 8.01 0.60 -27.92
C ASN A 216 7.20 1.79 -27.37
N LYS A 217 7.71 2.45 -26.32
CA LYS A 217 7.02 3.54 -25.60
C LYS A 217 6.78 4.77 -26.50
N GLN A 218 7.67 5.02 -27.46
CA GLN A 218 7.62 6.23 -28.28
C GLN A 218 6.52 6.16 -29.35
N ASN A 219 6.38 5.03 -30.04
CA ASN A 219 5.50 4.89 -31.20
C ASN A 219 4.40 3.83 -31.04
N GLY A 220 4.39 3.09 -29.93
CA GLY A 220 3.39 2.06 -29.64
C GLY A 220 3.57 0.79 -30.45
N LEU A 221 4.65 0.64 -31.23
CA LEU A 221 4.91 -0.56 -32.00
C LEU A 221 4.94 -1.76 -31.06
N LEU A 222 4.08 -2.74 -31.30
CA LEU A 222 4.15 -4.03 -30.61
C LEU A 222 5.45 -4.71 -31.07
N LEU A 223 6.44 -4.73 -30.19
CA LEU A 223 7.75 -5.31 -30.45
C LEU A 223 7.62 -6.83 -30.52
N TRP A 224 7.00 -7.41 -29.50
CA TRP A 224 6.64 -8.82 -29.48
C TRP A 224 5.56 -9.10 -28.41
N LYS A 225 5.02 -10.31 -28.45
CA LYS A 225 4.00 -10.79 -27.51
C LYS A 225 4.12 -12.28 -27.25
N ASP A 226 3.59 -12.70 -26.11
CA ASP A 226 3.42 -14.10 -25.73
C ASP A 226 2.03 -14.31 -25.14
N GLU A 227 1.15 -14.93 -25.93
CA GLU A 227 -0.21 -15.26 -25.50
C GLU A 227 -0.39 -16.76 -25.21
N GLU A 228 0.67 -17.56 -25.37
CA GLU A 228 0.61 -19.03 -25.38
C GLU A 228 1.22 -19.64 -24.12
N ASN A 229 2.35 -19.11 -23.65
CA ASN A 229 3.13 -19.74 -22.58
C ASN A 229 2.57 -19.51 -21.16
N LYS A 230 1.44 -18.79 -21.05
CA LYS A 230 0.73 -18.51 -19.78
C LYS A 230 1.67 -17.99 -18.70
N ILE A 231 2.31 -16.86 -19.00
CA ILE A 231 3.23 -16.19 -18.09
C ILE A 231 2.46 -15.84 -16.81
N SER A 232 2.93 -16.31 -15.65
CA SER A 232 2.32 -15.97 -14.36
C SER A 232 2.86 -14.66 -13.82
N ASP A 233 4.10 -14.31 -14.16
CA ASP A 233 4.75 -13.08 -13.71
C ASP A 233 5.92 -12.66 -14.63
N PHE A 234 6.38 -11.42 -14.56
CA PHE A 234 7.56 -10.94 -15.31
C PHE A 234 8.40 -9.92 -14.54
N ARG A 235 9.71 -9.89 -14.78
CA ARG A 235 10.63 -8.90 -14.21
C ARG A 235 11.47 -8.28 -15.30
N THR A 236 11.95 -7.07 -15.09
CA THR A 236 12.88 -6.39 -16.00
C THR A 236 14.21 -6.16 -15.30
N SER A 237 15.30 -6.12 -16.06
CA SER A 237 16.52 -5.47 -15.60
C SER A 237 16.27 -3.96 -15.41
N LEU A 238 17.12 -3.32 -14.62
CA LEU A 238 17.06 -1.89 -14.29
C LEU A 238 17.03 -1.00 -15.55
N ASP A 239 17.77 -1.38 -16.58
CA ASP A 239 17.84 -0.72 -17.89
C ASP A 239 16.64 -1.02 -18.80
N GLY A 240 15.77 -1.96 -18.43
CA GLY A 240 14.65 -2.42 -19.25
C GLY A 240 15.05 -3.16 -20.54
N GLU A 241 16.34 -3.51 -20.73
CA GLU A 241 16.80 -4.23 -21.92
C GLU A 241 16.52 -5.73 -21.87
N LYS A 242 16.38 -6.28 -20.66
CA LYS A 242 16.19 -7.71 -20.43
C LYS A 242 14.89 -7.95 -19.71
N LEU A 243 14.18 -8.98 -20.17
CA LEU A 243 12.92 -9.42 -19.58
C LEU A 243 13.08 -10.84 -19.06
N ILE A 244 12.76 -11.03 -17.79
CA ILE A 244 12.61 -12.32 -17.16
C ILE A 244 11.13 -12.68 -17.19
N SER A 245 10.75 -13.79 -17.83
CA SER A 245 9.39 -14.33 -17.70
C SER A 245 9.36 -15.47 -16.69
N VAL A 246 8.24 -15.58 -15.97
CA VAL A 246 8.00 -16.63 -14.98
C VAL A 246 6.75 -17.39 -15.39
N ILE A 247 6.87 -18.71 -15.52
CA ILE A 247 5.75 -19.61 -15.76
C ILE A 247 5.64 -20.57 -14.59
N THR A 248 4.49 -20.56 -13.93
CA THR A 248 4.19 -21.49 -12.84
C THR A 248 3.81 -22.86 -13.39
N LYS A 249 4.55 -23.92 -13.02
CA LYS A 249 4.37 -25.30 -13.50
C LYS A 249 4.10 -26.31 -12.38
N GLY A 250 3.56 -27.45 -12.78
CA GLY A 250 3.33 -28.62 -11.91
C GLY A 250 1.94 -28.63 -11.25
N LEU A 251 1.56 -29.80 -10.71
CA LEU A 251 0.34 -29.94 -9.92
C LEU A 251 0.43 -28.99 -8.71
N PHE A 252 -0.56 -28.10 -8.57
CA PHE A 252 -0.58 -27.01 -7.57
C PHE A 252 0.47 -25.90 -7.74
N GLY A 253 1.12 -25.77 -8.91
CA GLY A 253 1.99 -24.63 -9.21
C GLY A 253 3.29 -24.55 -8.38
N THR A 254 3.87 -25.69 -8.02
CA THR A 254 5.02 -25.77 -7.10
C THR A 254 6.40 -25.54 -7.74
N LYS A 255 6.45 -25.28 -9.05
CA LYS A 255 7.68 -25.01 -9.81
C LYS A 255 7.53 -23.72 -10.61
N SER A 256 8.67 -23.09 -10.87
CA SER A 256 8.77 -21.99 -11.82
C SER A 256 9.71 -22.38 -12.94
N GLU A 257 9.28 -22.12 -14.16
CA GLU A 257 10.14 -22.08 -15.33
C GLU A 257 10.42 -20.61 -15.62
N ILE A 258 11.71 -20.28 -15.76
CA ILE A 258 12.19 -18.91 -15.87
C ILE A 258 12.98 -18.82 -17.17
N ASP A 259 12.54 -17.93 -18.05
CA ASP A 259 13.25 -17.61 -19.29
C ASP A 259 13.74 -16.16 -19.24
N LEU A 260 14.79 -15.90 -20.01
CA LEU A 260 15.33 -14.56 -20.20
C LEU A 260 15.27 -14.19 -21.67
N TYR A 261 14.73 -13.01 -21.94
CA TYR A 261 14.54 -12.47 -23.28
C TYR A 261 15.26 -11.14 -23.41
N ASN A 262 15.73 -10.86 -24.63
CA ASN A 262 15.96 -9.50 -25.05
C ASN A 262 14.59 -8.80 -25.15
N ALA A 263 14.41 -7.72 -24.40
CA ALA A 263 13.12 -7.04 -24.32
C ALA A 263 12.70 -6.41 -25.66
N GLU A 264 13.66 -6.00 -26.50
CA GLU A 264 13.39 -5.40 -27.81
C GLU A 264 12.92 -6.44 -28.84
N THR A 265 13.63 -7.56 -28.96
CA THR A 265 13.37 -8.52 -30.05
C THR A 265 12.46 -9.68 -29.64
N GLY A 266 12.36 -9.96 -28.34
CA GLY A 266 11.72 -11.18 -27.84
C GLY A 266 12.56 -12.44 -28.07
N ASP A 267 13.81 -12.29 -28.51
CA ASP A 267 14.73 -13.42 -28.65
C ASP A 267 15.14 -13.93 -27.27
N LYS A 268 15.15 -15.25 -27.11
CA LYS A 268 15.69 -15.89 -25.91
C LYS A 268 17.19 -15.64 -25.82
N ILE A 269 17.63 -15.11 -24.68
CA ILE A 269 19.05 -14.95 -24.35
C ILE A 269 19.60 -16.29 -23.86
N TRP A 270 18.87 -16.95 -22.97
CA TRP A 270 19.22 -18.30 -22.53
C TRP A 270 18.79 -19.35 -23.55
N LYS A 271 19.66 -20.33 -23.78
CA LYS A 271 19.36 -21.45 -24.67
C LYS A 271 18.21 -22.31 -24.15
N ASP A 272 18.21 -22.57 -22.86
CA ASP A 272 17.23 -23.41 -22.17
C ASP A 272 16.69 -22.64 -20.95
N PRO A 273 15.38 -22.74 -20.64
CA PRO A 273 14.83 -22.11 -19.46
C PRO A 273 15.39 -22.70 -18.17
N ILE A 274 15.50 -21.88 -17.14
CA ILE A 274 15.83 -22.32 -15.78
C ILE A 274 14.57 -22.88 -15.14
N THR A 275 14.56 -24.18 -14.86
CA THR A 275 13.50 -24.80 -14.06
C THR A 275 13.93 -24.86 -12.60
N THR A 276 13.16 -24.21 -11.73
CA THR A 276 13.37 -24.23 -10.29
C THR A 276 12.08 -24.56 -9.54
N LYS A 277 12.17 -24.63 -8.21
CA LYS A 277 10.97 -24.57 -7.36
C LYS A 277 10.29 -23.21 -7.49
N TYR A 278 9.10 -23.07 -6.95
CA TYR A 278 8.36 -21.81 -7.00
C TYR A 278 9.27 -20.62 -6.65
N LEU A 279 9.38 -19.66 -7.56
CA LEU A 279 10.14 -18.43 -7.42
C LEU A 279 9.43 -17.53 -6.41
N VAL A 280 10.19 -16.97 -5.48
CA VAL A 280 9.67 -16.12 -4.38
C VAL A 280 10.20 -14.69 -4.49
N LEU A 281 11.45 -14.53 -4.94
CA LEU A 281 12.10 -13.22 -5.03
C LEU A 281 12.98 -13.13 -6.28
N PHE A 282 12.94 -11.96 -6.91
CA PHE A 282 13.88 -11.53 -7.93
C PHE A 282 14.56 -10.23 -7.46
N GLU A 283 15.88 -10.18 -7.57
CA GLU A 283 16.60 -8.91 -7.47
C GLU A 283 17.54 -8.75 -8.66
N ASP A 284 17.50 -7.59 -9.31
CA ASP A 284 18.49 -7.21 -10.32
C ASP A 284 19.71 -6.59 -9.63
N TRP A 285 20.89 -7.09 -9.98
CA TRP A 285 22.19 -6.62 -9.52
C TRP A 285 23.05 -6.09 -10.68
N GLN A 286 22.41 -5.63 -11.76
CA GLN A 286 22.97 -5.09 -13.00
C GLN A 286 23.69 -6.14 -13.88
N ASP A 287 24.78 -6.72 -13.38
CA ASP A 287 25.58 -7.72 -14.10
C ASP A 287 25.04 -9.15 -13.93
N LYS A 288 24.18 -9.35 -12.93
CA LYS A 288 23.61 -10.64 -12.52
C LYS A 288 22.26 -10.42 -11.85
N MET A 289 21.53 -11.51 -11.62
CA MET A 289 20.28 -11.47 -10.86
C MET A 289 20.33 -12.43 -9.68
N LEU A 290 19.73 -12.06 -8.55
CA LEU A 290 19.43 -12.97 -7.46
C LEU A 290 18.06 -13.59 -7.70
N LEU A 291 17.99 -14.91 -7.78
CA LEU A 291 16.73 -15.66 -7.80
C LEU A 291 16.61 -16.47 -6.52
N ALA A 292 15.59 -16.19 -5.71
CA ALA A 292 15.24 -17.02 -4.56
C ALA A 292 14.00 -17.84 -4.86
N HIS A 293 14.09 -19.15 -4.70
CA HIS A 293 13.01 -20.10 -4.89
C HIS A 293 12.77 -20.90 -3.62
N TYR A 294 11.65 -21.62 -3.51
CA TYR A 294 11.24 -22.33 -2.29
C TYR A 294 12.26 -23.34 -1.68
N LYS A 295 13.43 -23.56 -2.30
CA LYS A 295 14.49 -24.47 -1.80
C LYS A 295 15.89 -23.86 -1.67
N GLY A 296 16.08 -22.59 -1.99
CA GLY A 296 17.39 -21.96 -2.03
C GLY A 296 17.39 -20.70 -2.87
N PHE A 297 18.50 -19.98 -2.88
CA PHE A 297 18.71 -18.82 -3.74
C PHE A 297 20.09 -18.88 -4.38
N ASN A 298 20.27 -18.19 -5.50
CA ASN A 298 21.57 -18.06 -6.13
C ASN A 298 21.61 -16.79 -6.96
N PHE A 299 22.82 -16.41 -7.34
CA PHE A 299 23.01 -15.46 -8.43
C PHE A 299 23.08 -16.19 -9.76
N TYR A 300 22.49 -15.59 -10.78
CA TYR A 300 22.49 -16.10 -12.15
C TYR A 300 23.05 -15.05 -13.09
N ASP A 301 23.92 -15.49 -13.99
CA ASP A 301 24.47 -14.65 -15.04
C ASP A 301 23.41 -14.35 -16.10
N TYR A 302 23.26 -13.07 -16.48
CA TYR A 302 22.30 -12.66 -17.50
C TYR A 302 22.59 -13.26 -18.88
N THR A 303 23.85 -13.58 -19.20
CA THR A 303 24.24 -14.09 -20.52
C THR A 303 24.05 -15.60 -20.64
N THR A 304 24.52 -16.34 -19.63
CA THR A 304 24.60 -17.80 -19.72
C THR A 304 23.48 -18.52 -18.96
N GLY A 305 22.87 -17.86 -17.98
CA GLY A 305 21.93 -18.49 -17.05
C GLY A 305 22.61 -19.43 -16.06
N GLU A 306 23.95 -19.41 -16.00
CA GLU A 306 24.71 -20.22 -15.06
C GLU A 306 24.66 -19.62 -13.65
N LYS A 307 24.66 -20.51 -12.66
CA LYS A 307 24.72 -20.12 -11.25
C LYS A 307 26.11 -19.60 -10.92
N LYS A 308 26.17 -18.56 -10.09
CA LYS A 308 27.43 -18.11 -9.46
C LYS A 308 28.00 -19.17 -8.53
N TRP A 309 27.14 -19.85 -7.76
CA TRP A 309 27.54 -20.90 -6.84
C TRP A 309 27.10 -22.27 -7.35
N GLU A 310 27.98 -23.28 -7.27
CA GLU A 310 27.70 -24.65 -7.71
C GLU A 310 26.43 -25.22 -7.05
N LYS A 311 26.20 -24.84 -5.78
CA LYS A 311 25.05 -25.27 -4.99
C LYS A 311 24.40 -24.08 -4.33
N ASP A 312 23.08 -24.07 -4.32
CA ASP A 312 22.32 -23.08 -3.59
C ASP A 312 22.50 -23.30 -2.08
N PRO A 313 22.57 -22.24 -1.27
CA PRO A 313 22.36 -22.33 0.16
C PRO A 313 21.04 -23.08 0.42
N LYS A 314 21.11 -24.16 1.19
CA LYS A 314 19.95 -25.01 1.46
C LYS A 314 18.99 -24.30 2.40
N GLY A 315 17.73 -24.27 2.01
CA GLY A 315 16.58 -23.98 2.88
C GLY A 315 15.31 -24.57 2.27
N LYS A 316 14.21 -24.60 3.01
CA LYS A 316 12.87 -24.96 2.50
C LYS A 316 11.95 -23.81 2.86
N GLY A 317 11.00 -23.44 1.99
CA GLY A 317 10.05 -22.38 2.32
C GLY A 317 10.74 -21.03 2.56
N ILE A 318 11.45 -20.52 1.55
CA ILE A 318 12.09 -19.19 1.65
C ILE A 318 11.02 -18.16 1.97
N LYS A 319 11.30 -17.35 3.00
CA LYS A 319 10.51 -16.18 3.36
C LYS A 319 11.17 -14.89 2.92
N SER A 320 12.49 -14.80 3.07
CA SER A 320 13.23 -13.58 2.74
C SER A 320 14.71 -13.84 2.51
N VAL A 321 15.32 -13.00 1.70
CA VAL A 321 16.77 -12.89 1.53
C VAL A 321 17.10 -11.41 1.64
N ILE A 322 17.71 -10.99 2.74
CA ILE A 322 18.04 -9.59 3.00
C ILE A 322 19.54 -9.41 2.85
N SER A 323 19.98 -8.61 1.88
CA SER A 323 21.38 -8.21 1.77
C SER A 323 21.75 -7.30 2.93
N ILE A 324 22.79 -7.66 3.67
CA ILE A 324 23.31 -6.88 4.78
C ILE A 324 24.82 -6.81 4.63
N ASP A 325 25.32 -5.61 4.36
CA ASP A 325 26.70 -5.37 3.92
C ASP A 325 27.05 -6.23 2.70
N LYS A 326 27.89 -7.27 2.86
CA LYS A 326 28.29 -8.21 1.79
C LYS A 326 27.75 -9.63 2.00
N ASP A 327 26.96 -9.80 3.05
CA ASP A 327 26.35 -11.08 3.42
C ASP A 327 24.84 -11.04 3.14
N PHE A 328 24.18 -12.17 3.30
CA PHE A 328 22.75 -12.36 3.09
C PHE A 328 22.14 -13.00 4.33
N LEU A 329 21.23 -12.27 4.97
CA LEU A 329 20.36 -12.83 5.99
C LEU A 329 19.27 -13.63 5.30
N TYR A 330 19.40 -14.95 5.40
CA TYR A 330 18.58 -15.91 4.69
C TYR A 330 17.55 -16.53 5.64
N VAL A 331 16.27 -16.28 5.38
CA VAL A 331 15.16 -16.82 6.17
C VAL A 331 14.39 -17.86 5.38
N TYR A 332 14.22 -19.04 5.98
CA TYR A 332 13.54 -20.17 5.37
C TYR A 332 12.88 -21.04 6.44
N ASP A 333 11.71 -21.60 6.14
CA ASP A 333 10.94 -22.44 7.04
C ASP A 333 10.67 -21.69 8.37
N ASP A 334 11.13 -22.25 9.47
CA ASP A 334 11.10 -21.65 10.79
C ASP A 334 12.46 -21.11 11.28
N GLU A 335 13.44 -21.00 10.38
CA GLU A 335 14.84 -20.69 10.69
C GLU A 335 15.42 -19.50 9.91
N MET A 336 16.56 -19.03 10.41
CA MET A 336 17.38 -17.98 9.80
C MET A 336 18.86 -18.36 9.83
N MET A 337 19.59 -18.00 8.77
CA MET A 337 21.04 -18.22 8.61
C MET A 337 21.69 -17.01 7.97
N LEU A 338 22.97 -16.76 8.25
CA LEU A 338 23.79 -15.79 7.53
C LEU A 338 24.63 -16.49 6.48
N ILE A 339 24.47 -16.08 5.22
CA ILE A 339 25.21 -16.59 4.06
C ILE A 339 26.20 -15.53 3.60
N ASP A 340 27.43 -15.90 3.32
CA ASP A 340 28.44 -14.96 2.81
C ASP A 340 28.29 -14.69 1.30
N LYS A 341 29.10 -13.77 0.77
CA LYS A 341 29.19 -13.47 -0.67
C LYS A 341 29.53 -14.67 -1.59
N ASN A 342 30.04 -15.76 -1.03
CA ASN A 342 30.45 -16.98 -1.73
C ASN A 342 29.37 -18.08 -1.63
N GLY A 343 28.24 -17.83 -0.97
CA GLY A 343 27.15 -18.79 -0.80
C GLY A 343 27.38 -19.75 0.36
N GLU A 344 28.35 -19.47 1.24
CA GLU A 344 28.69 -20.33 2.38
C GLU A 344 28.02 -19.86 3.67
N LYS A 345 27.64 -20.82 4.54
CA LYS A 345 27.08 -20.52 5.86
C LYS A 345 28.15 -19.87 6.76
N LYS A 346 27.88 -18.68 7.29
CA LYS A 346 28.76 -18.02 8.27
C LYS A 346 28.47 -18.46 9.69
N TRP A 347 27.20 -18.65 10.05
CA TRP A 347 26.85 -19.15 11.38
C TRP A 347 27.02 -20.66 11.45
N LYS A 348 27.44 -21.15 12.62
CA LYS A 348 27.67 -22.58 12.83
C LYS A 348 26.38 -23.41 12.82
N LYS A 349 25.25 -22.79 13.14
CA LYS A 349 23.93 -23.42 13.24
C LYS A 349 22.86 -22.42 12.81
N ASP A 350 21.80 -22.97 12.25
CA ASP A 350 20.59 -22.24 11.91
C ASP A 350 19.91 -21.73 13.20
N VAL A 351 19.29 -20.56 13.12
CA VAL A 351 18.59 -19.91 14.23
C VAL A 351 17.11 -20.10 14.04
N LYS A 352 16.45 -20.94 14.84
CA LYS A 352 14.98 -21.07 14.85
C LYS A 352 14.32 -19.76 15.31
N ILE A 353 13.56 -19.12 14.43
CA ILE A 353 12.89 -17.82 14.61
C ILE A 353 11.36 -17.91 14.70
N CYS A 354 10.74 -19.04 14.40
CA CYS A 354 9.31 -19.27 14.65
C CYS A 354 9.01 -20.75 14.99
N ASP A 355 7.74 -21.08 15.28
CA ASP A 355 7.29 -22.46 15.47
C ASP A 355 6.59 -23.03 14.24
N ASP A 356 5.99 -22.18 13.41
CA ASP A 356 5.30 -22.57 12.17
C ASP A 356 6.04 -22.02 10.94
N GLU A 357 6.15 -22.82 9.87
CA GLU A 357 6.75 -22.42 8.60
C GLU A 357 5.97 -21.27 7.95
N GLU A 358 4.68 -21.11 8.26
CA GLU A 358 3.83 -20.08 7.67
C GLU A 358 3.76 -18.81 8.54
N ASP A 359 4.48 -18.78 9.67
CA ASP A 359 4.48 -17.62 10.56
C ASP A 359 5.03 -16.37 9.83
N PRO A 360 4.28 -15.26 9.82
CA PRO A 360 4.74 -13.98 9.25
C PRO A 360 5.93 -13.42 10.02
N ILE A 361 6.72 -12.60 9.32
CA ILE A 361 7.85 -11.84 9.87
C ILE A 361 7.41 -10.38 9.97
N PHE A 362 7.17 -9.90 11.18
CA PHE A 362 6.74 -8.54 11.43
C PHE A 362 7.91 -7.55 11.44
N PHE A 363 9.11 -8.01 11.82
CA PHE A 363 10.31 -7.20 11.85
C PHE A 363 11.56 -8.06 11.66
N LEU A 364 12.50 -7.63 10.82
CA LEU A 364 13.79 -8.30 10.65
C LEU A 364 14.86 -7.34 10.13
N GLU A 365 15.72 -6.84 11.03
CA GLU A 365 16.75 -5.88 10.65
C GLU A 365 18.03 -6.02 11.49
N LYS A 366 19.15 -5.58 10.92
CA LYS A 366 20.41 -5.41 11.65
C LYS A 366 20.40 -4.06 12.36
N THR A 367 20.70 -4.08 13.65
CA THR A 367 20.78 -2.90 14.50
C THR A 367 22.18 -2.29 14.47
N ASN A 368 22.30 -1.05 14.96
CA ASN A 368 23.58 -0.33 15.05
C ASN A 368 24.59 -1.01 15.98
N ASN A 369 24.13 -1.90 16.87
CA ASN A 369 24.98 -2.66 17.79
C ASN A 369 25.43 -4.03 17.23
N ASN A 370 25.46 -4.19 15.91
CA ASN A 370 25.86 -5.43 15.22
C ASN A 370 25.07 -6.68 15.68
N ARG A 371 23.78 -6.49 15.96
CA ARG A 371 22.82 -7.55 16.26
C ARG A 371 21.76 -7.57 15.18
N VAL A 372 21.11 -8.71 14.98
CA VAL A 372 19.91 -8.82 14.15
C VAL A 372 18.73 -9.04 15.08
N LEU A 373 17.74 -8.15 15.04
CA LEU A 373 16.46 -8.37 15.71
C LEU A 373 15.51 -9.07 14.76
N TYR A 374 14.78 -10.07 15.26
CA TYR A 374 13.63 -10.61 14.58
C TYR A 374 12.39 -10.58 15.48
N VAL A 375 11.23 -10.33 14.87
CA VAL A 375 9.90 -10.48 15.45
C VAL A 375 9.03 -11.23 14.45
N THR A 376 8.59 -12.43 14.82
CA THR A 376 7.66 -13.28 14.07
C THR A 376 6.35 -13.41 14.84
N ALA A 377 5.36 -14.15 14.32
CA ALA A 377 4.12 -14.43 15.05
C ALA A 377 4.32 -15.19 16.36
N THR A 378 5.40 -15.97 16.48
CA THR A 378 5.62 -16.83 17.64
C THR A 378 6.81 -16.42 18.48
N TYR A 379 7.81 -15.74 17.92
CA TYR A 379 9.01 -15.38 18.66
C TYR A 379 9.55 -13.99 18.37
N ALA A 380 10.12 -13.39 19.41
CA ALA A 380 11.08 -12.30 19.27
C ALA A 380 12.41 -12.66 19.94
N ASN A 381 13.53 -12.23 19.33
CA ASN A 381 14.86 -12.29 19.92
C ASN A 381 15.85 -11.43 19.13
N MET A 382 17.00 -11.16 19.74
CA MET A 382 18.18 -10.65 19.06
C MET A 382 19.20 -11.78 18.86
N VAL A 383 19.94 -11.74 17.75
CA VAL A 383 21.12 -12.58 17.55
C VAL A 383 22.35 -11.73 17.27
N ASP A 384 23.50 -12.18 17.76
CA ASP A 384 24.79 -11.62 17.36
C ASP A 384 25.01 -11.86 15.86
N TYR A 385 25.22 -10.79 15.09
CA TYR A 385 25.31 -10.88 13.63
C TYR A 385 26.50 -11.73 13.16
N THR A 386 27.59 -11.77 13.92
CA THR A 386 28.79 -12.52 13.52
C THR A 386 28.67 -14.02 13.79
N THR A 387 28.02 -14.41 14.89
CA THR A 387 28.03 -15.79 15.38
C THR A 387 26.69 -16.52 15.26
N GLY A 388 25.59 -15.77 15.08
CA GLY A 388 24.22 -16.32 15.07
C GLY A 388 23.72 -16.73 16.46
N LYS A 389 24.47 -16.42 17.52
CA LYS A 389 24.06 -16.75 18.89
C LYS A 389 22.93 -15.82 19.33
N LYS A 390 21.83 -16.41 19.79
CA LYS A 390 20.76 -15.67 20.48
C LYS A 390 21.33 -14.93 21.69
N ILE A 391 20.97 -13.67 21.81
CA ILE A 391 21.36 -12.82 22.93
C ILE A 391 20.61 -13.26 24.18
N TRP A 392 19.30 -13.46 24.07
CA TRP A 392 18.51 -13.95 25.19
C TRP A 392 18.57 -15.47 25.31
N LYS A 393 18.53 -15.95 26.55
CA LYS A 393 18.34 -17.38 26.81
C LYS A 393 16.91 -17.78 26.43
N GLY A 394 16.79 -18.44 25.28
CA GLY A 394 15.49 -18.76 24.68
C GLY A 394 14.83 -17.54 24.04
N ASN A 395 13.68 -17.73 23.41
CA ASN A 395 12.93 -16.66 22.76
C ASN A 395 11.96 -15.97 23.75
N LEU A 396 11.61 -14.72 23.45
CA LEU A 396 10.33 -14.18 23.90
C LEU A 396 9.23 -14.89 23.10
N LYS A 397 8.34 -15.61 23.80
CA LYS A 397 7.25 -16.36 23.17
C LYS A 397 6.06 -15.41 22.99
N LEU A 398 5.54 -15.37 21.78
CA LEU A 398 4.37 -14.60 21.37
C LEU A 398 3.22 -15.56 21.04
N ASN A 399 1.99 -15.08 21.13
CA ASN A 399 0.76 -15.78 20.78
C ASN A 399 0.43 -15.51 19.31
N GLU A 400 0.59 -16.52 18.46
CA GLU A 400 0.41 -16.44 17.01
C GLU A 400 -1.03 -16.13 16.58
N LYS A 401 -2.00 -16.32 17.48
CA LYS A 401 -3.42 -16.05 17.20
C LYS A 401 -3.81 -14.60 17.46
N ARG A 402 -2.85 -13.76 17.83
CA ARG A 402 -3.04 -12.34 18.20
C ARG A 402 -2.25 -11.42 17.29
N PRO A 403 -2.73 -10.18 17.07
CA PRO A 403 -1.95 -9.19 16.34
C PRO A 403 -0.58 -8.99 16.98
N THR A 404 0.45 -8.92 16.16
CA THR A 404 1.81 -8.59 16.58
C THR A 404 2.21 -7.32 15.86
N ILE A 405 2.62 -6.31 16.62
CA ILE A 405 3.12 -5.05 16.07
C ILE A 405 4.47 -4.77 16.73
N ALA A 406 5.48 -4.43 15.93
CA ALA A 406 6.82 -4.10 16.39
C ALA A 406 7.26 -2.77 15.77
N LYS A 407 7.83 -1.90 16.60
CA LYS A 407 8.50 -0.66 16.13
C LYS A 407 9.88 -0.53 16.76
N TYR A 408 10.80 0.05 15.99
CA TYR A 408 12.16 0.39 16.41
C TYR A 408 12.31 1.90 16.44
N ASP A 409 12.78 2.44 17.56
CA ASP A 409 13.23 3.82 17.65
C ASP A 409 14.74 3.87 17.44
N GLU A 410 15.18 4.27 16.26
CA GLU A 410 16.60 4.37 15.91
C GLU A 410 17.39 5.32 16.83
N LYS A 411 16.74 6.36 17.38
CA LYS A 411 17.40 7.39 18.19
C LYS A 411 17.79 6.85 19.55
N SER A 412 16.88 6.14 20.21
CA SER A 412 17.15 5.51 21.52
C SER A 412 17.76 4.12 21.38
N GLY A 413 17.55 3.46 20.24
CA GLY A 413 17.82 2.05 20.05
C GLY A 413 16.81 1.14 20.74
N ASP A 414 15.65 1.66 21.17
CA ASP A 414 14.61 0.88 21.84
C ASP A 414 13.69 0.20 20.83
N PHE A 415 13.30 -1.02 21.17
CA PHE A 415 12.28 -1.79 20.47
C PHE A 415 11.07 -1.95 21.36
N ILE A 416 9.91 -1.81 20.74
CA ILE A 416 8.63 -2.01 21.41
C ILE A 416 7.84 -3.05 20.61
N VAL A 417 7.37 -4.07 21.30
CA VAL A 417 6.58 -5.17 20.72
C VAL A 417 5.26 -5.29 21.48
N PHE A 418 4.16 -5.33 20.74
CA PHE A 418 2.82 -5.62 21.23
C PHE A 418 2.38 -7.02 20.78
N ASN A 419 1.89 -7.85 21.70
CA ASN A 419 1.25 -9.15 21.42
C ASN A 419 0.50 -9.66 22.68
N ASP A 420 -0.66 -10.30 22.50
CA ASP A 420 -1.46 -10.89 23.59
C ASP A 420 -1.81 -9.89 24.72
N GLU A 421 -2.24 -8.70 24.30
CA GLU A 421 -2.46 -7.54 25.17
C GLU A 421 -1.23 -7.07 25.97
N GLU A 422 -0.03 -7.57 25.70
CA GLU A 422 1.19 -7.24 26.43
C GLU A 422 2.11 -6.35 25.61
N LEU A 423 2.72 -5.38 26.29
CA LEU A 423 3.74 -4.51 25.73
C LEU A 423 5.09 -4.86 26.33
N TYR A 424 6.05 -5.06 25.44
CA TYR A 424 7.43 -5.35 25.75
C TYR A 424 8.29 -4.18 25.28
N ARG A 425 9.27 -3.77 26.08
CA ARG A 425 10.26 -2.77 25.71
C ARG A 425 11.65 -3.28 26.06
N PHE A 426 12.60 -3.13 25.14
CA PHE A 426 13.99 -3.49 25.35
C PHE A 426 14.90 -2.70 24.42
N ASN A 427 16.13 -2.44 24.85
CA ASN A 427 17.12 -1.74 24.04
C ASN A 427 17.91 -2.73 23.18
N GLN A 428 18.41 -2.28 22.04
CA GLN A 428 19.30 -3.05 21.16
C GLN A 428 20.57 -3.58 21.88
N THR A 429 20.94 -2.99 23.02
CA THR A 429 22.07 -3.43 23.86
C THR A 429 21.69 -4.45 24.93
N SER A 430 20.40 -4.63 25.23
CA SER A 430 19.93 -5.50 26.32
C SER A 430 20.40 -6.96 26.16
N GLU A 431 20.90 -7.55 27.25
CA GLU A 431 21.36 -8.95 27.27
C GLU A 431 20.32 -9.91 27.85
N GLU A 432 19.36 -9.39 28.61
CA GLU A 432 18.30 -10.18 29.23
C GLU A 432 17.01 -10.15 28.43
N LYS A 433 16.26 -11.25 28.49
CA LYS A 433 14.94 -11.35 27.88
C LYS A 433 13.99 -10.36 28.55
N PRO A 434 13.26 -9.51 27.79
CA PRO A 434 12.32 -8.56 28.37
C PRO A 434 11.18 -9.29 29.09
N LYS A 435 10.64 -8.63 30.10
CA LYS A 435 9.33 -8.93 30.67
C LYS A 435 8.33 -7.92 30.11
N PRO A 436 7.02 -8.24 30.07
CA PRO A 436 6.02 -7.24 29.80
C PRO A 436 6.20 -6.08 30.78
N TYR A 437 6.30 -4.86 30.27
CA TYR A 437 6.31 -3.66 31.11
C TYR A 437 4.88 -3.14 31.30
N ALA A 438 3.96 -3.46 30.38
CA ALA A 438 2.53 -3.22 30.54
C ALA A 438 1.69 -4.40 30.04
N LYS A 439 0.49 -4.52 30.63
CA LYS A 439 -0.57 -5.42 30.17
C LYS A 439 -1.85 -4.61 29.99
N LEU A 440 -2.35 -4.60 28.77
CA LEU A 440 -3.56 -3.91 28.37
C LEU A 440 -4.78 -4.79 28.68
N LYS A 441 -5.93 -4.18 28.90
CA LYS A 441 -7.21 -4.88 29.08
C LYS A 441 -8.14 -4.48 27.95
N LEU A 442 -7.81 -4.93 26.74
CA LEU A 442 -8.43 -4.46 25.51
C LEU A 442 -9.86 -4.97 25.40
N LYS A 443 -10.71 -4.23 24.68
CA LYS A 443 -12.10 -4.62 24.41
C LYS A 443 -12.15 -5.63 23.27
N ASN A 444 -11.38 -5.42 22.21
CA ASN A 444 -11.32 -6.26 21.03
C ASN A 444 -9.91 -6.27 20.43
N GLU A 445 -9.00 -6.93 21.14
CA GLU A 445 -7.60 -7.08 20.77
C GLU A 445 -7.39 -7.51 19.31
N LYS A 446 -8.22 -8.39 18.75
CA LYS A 446 -8.06 -8.90 17.38
C LYS A 446 -8.20 -7.82 16.29
N MET A 447 -8.76 -6.66 16.64
CA MET A 447 -8.97 -5.53 15.73
C MET A 447 -7.97 -4.39 15.97
N ILE A 448 -6.92 -4.62 16.76
CA ILE A 448 -5.78 -3.72 16.85
C ILE A 448 -5.02 -3.74 15.52
N SER A 449 -4.71 -2.56 15.01
CA SER A 449 -4.10 -2.38 13.69
C SER A 449 -2.88 -1.45 13.68
N SER A 450 -2.65 -0.67 14.74
CA SER A 450 -1.52 0.27 14.78
C SER A 450 -0.93 0.43 16.17
N MET A 451 0.35 0.82 16.20
CA MET A 451 1.09 1.20 17.39
C MET A 451 1.98 2.39 17.07
N GLU A 452 1.89 3.47 17.85
CA GLU A 452 2.70 4.68 17.66
C GLU A 452 3.62 4.97 18.83
N LEU A 453 4.81 5.46 18.50
CA LEU A 453 5.84 5.84 19.47
C LEU A 453 5.87 7.36 19.62
N PHE A 454 5.52 7.85 20.80
CA PHE A 454 5.63 9.26 21.16
C PHE A 454 6.78 9.45 22.15
N PRO A 455 7.26 10.70 22.37
CA PRO A 455 8.38 10.96 23.29
C PRO A 455 8.17 10.39 24.71
N ASN A 456 6.93 10.35 25.20
CA ASN A 456 6.63 10.00 26.59
C ASN A 456 5.76 8.74 26.75
N ASN A 457 5.23 8.19 25.66
CA ASN A 457 4.27 7.10 25.70
C ASN A 457 4.27 6.28 24.41
N VAL A 458 3.66 5.10 24.50
CA VAL A 458 3.32 4.23 23.37
C VAL A 458 1.81 4.22 23.26
N SER A 459 1.30 4.40 22.05
CA SER A 459 -0.12 4.32 21.75
C SER A 459 -0.44 3.08 20.95
N ILE A 460 -1.55 2.43 21.24
CA ILE A 460 -2.09 1.32 20.46
C ILE A 460 -3.51 1.64 20.06
N SER A 461 -3.83 1.42 18.80
CA SER A 461 -5.16 1.73 18.26
C SER A 461 -5.73 0.59 17.43
N GLY A 462 -7.04 0.43 17.52
CA GLY A 462 -7.83 -0.47 16.69
C GLY A 462 -9.18 0.13 16.37
N GLU A 463 -10.05 -0.63 15.71
CA GLU A 463 -11.35 -0.11 15.20
C GLU A 463 -12.33 0.38 16.28
N SER A 464 -12.07 0.12 17.56
CA SER A 464 -13.01 0.43 18.65
C SER A 464 -12.36 0.91 19.94
N GLU A 465 -11.04 1.10 19.95
CA GLU A 465 -10.33 1.57 21.13
C GLU A 465 -8.97 2.17 20.80
N VAL A 466 -8.52 3.07 21.67
CA VAL A 466 -7.21 3.73 21.63
C VAL A 466 -6.66 3.71 23.06
N VAL A 467 -5.40 3.30 23.23
CA VAL A 467 -4.77 3.10 24.54
C VAL A 467 -3.39 3.71 24.55
N GLY A 468 -3.09 4.52 25.57
CA GLY A 468 -1.77 5.08 25.79
C GLY A 468 -1.12 4.50 27.04
N VAL A 469 0.15 4.17 26.93
CA VAL A 469 0.96 3.64 28.01
C VAL A 469 2.24 4.45 28.14
N ASP A 470 2.54 4.93 29.34
CA ASP A 470 3.79 5.66 29.57
C ASP A 470 5.02 4.73 29.56
N ASN A 471 6.21 5.32 29.64
CA ASN A 471 7.47 4.59 29.67
C ASN A 471 7.64 3.66 30.90
N THR A 472 6.83 3.81 31.96
CA THR A 472 6.83 2.93 33.14
C THR A 472 5.90 1.73 32.98
N GLY A 473 5.02 1.76 31.99
CA GLY A 473 3.99 0.74 31.75
C GLY A 473 2.63 1.08 32.35
N ALA A 474 2.46 2.27 32.91
CA ALA A 474 1.18 2.72 33.40
C ALA A 474 0.29 3.15 32.22
N VAL A 475 -0.95 2.64 32.18
CA VAL A 475 -1.96 3.09 31.22
C VAL A 475 -2.36 4.52 31.59
N ILE A 476 -2.04 5.48 30.72
CA ILE A 476 -2.34 6.90 30.91
C ILE A 476 -3.72 7.27 30.37
N PHE A 477 -4.22 6.55 29.36
CA PHE A 477 -5.61 6.62 28.89
C PHE A 477 -6.05 5.32 28.20
N HIS A 478 -7.35 5.06 28.17
CA HIS A 478 -7.96 3.93 27.45
C HIS A 478 -9.38 4.29 27.00
N ASN A 479 -9.51 4.76 25.76
CA ASN A 479 -10.78 5.12 25.18
C ASN A 479 -11.41 3.87 24.54
N LYS A 480 -12.66 3.57 24.90
CA LYS A 480 -13.38 2.38 24.41
C LYS A 480 -14.71 2.76 23.80
N TYR A 481 -14.96 2.25 22.60
CA TYR A 481 -16.12 2.60 21.80
C TYR A 481 -16.93 1.37 21.43
N THR A 482 -18.24 1.51 21.33
CA THR A 482 -19.12 0.45 20.85
C THR A 482 -19.32 0.64 19.35
N GLN A 483 -19.01 -0.35 18.53
CA GLN A 483 -19.22 -0.23 17.08
C GLN A 483 -20.72 -0.25 16.74
N PRO A 484 -21.15 0.47 15.70
CA PRO A 484 -22.44 0.23 15.04
C PRO A 484 -22.48 -1.20 14.49
N GLY A 485 -23.63 -1.90 14.52
CA GLY A 485 -23.73 -3.33 14.16
C GLY A 485 -23.27 -3.70 12.73
N GLU A 486 -23.27 -5.01 12.38
CA GLU A 486 -22.61 -5.60 11.19
C GLU A 486 -22.79 -4.85 9.84
N PHE A 487 -23.92 -4.20 9.60
CA PHE A 487 -24.17 -3.43 8.37
C PHE A 487 -23.29 -2.16 8.24
N GLY A 488 -22.67 -1.70 9.33
CA GLY A 488 -21.82 -0.50 9.40
C GLY A 488 -20.32 -0.75 9.22
N ARG A 489 -19.87 -2.02 9.15
CA ARG A 489 -18.44 -2.39 9.01
C ARG A 489 -17.82 -2.06 7.65
N ARG A 490 -18.63 -1.73 6.64
CA ARG A 490 -18.20 -1.60 5.26
C ARG A 490 -17.75 -0.18 4.89
N LEU A 491 -17.14 0.56 5.81
CA LEU A 491 -16.77 1.95 5.56
C LEU A 491 -15.38 2.31 6.06
N LEU A 492 -14.39 1.79 5.34
CA LEU A 492 -13.04 2.33 5.29
C LEU A 492 -12.79 2.72 3.82
N LYS A 493 -13.14 3.95 3.44
CA LYS A 493 -12.41 4.63 2.36
C LYS A 493 -11.16 5.24 3.00
N THR A 494 -10.27 4.39 3.53
CA THR A 494 -8.91 4.80 3.89
C THR A 494 -8.05 4.52 2.67
N THR A 495 -8.31 5.28 1.60
CA THR A 495 -7.63 5.12 0.30
C THR A 495 -6.25 5.78 0.26
N ALA A 496 -5.75 6.30 1.38
CA ALA A 496 -4.38 6.81 1.44
C ALA A 496 -3.79 6.56 2.83
N ILE A 497 -2.56 6.01 2.84
CA ILE A 497 -1.63 5.94 3.98
C ILE A 497 -2.01 5.01 5.15
N VAL A 498 -2.24 3.72 4.90
CA VAL A 498 -2.05 2.69 5.96
C VAL A 498 -1.03 1.62 5.53
N GLY A 499 -0.54 1.68 4.28
CA GLY A 499 0.21 0.59 3.67
C GLY A 499 1.74 0.65 3.75
N GLN A 500 2.38 1.74 4.20
CA GLN A 500 3.81 1.93 3.91
C GLN A 500 4.80 1.76 5.06
N ILE A 501 4.41 1.72 6.34
CA ILE A 501 5.43 1.65 7.42
C ILE A 501 5.00 0.76 8.59
N ALA A 502 4.85 -0.55 8.36
CA ALA A 502 5.05 -1.59 9.38
C ALA A 502 4.97 -2.99 8.76
N GLY A 503 6.12 -3.60 8.48
CA GLY A 503 6.23 -5.06 8.28
C GLY A 503 5.71 -5.58 6.94
N SER A 504 6.56 -5.54 5.92
CA SER A 504 6.35 -6.08 4.57
C SER A 504 6.20 -7.62 4.48
N VAL A 505 5.75 -8.31 5.53
CA VAL A 505 5.49 -9.76 5.48
C VAL A 505 4.33 -10.16 6.38
N ALA A 506 3.11 -9.68 6.10
CA ALA A 506 1.89 -10.22 6.72
C ALA A 506 0.93 -10.71 5.62
N ALA A 507 1.04 -12.00 5.30
CA ALA A 507 0.09 -12.83 4.55
C ALA A 507 -0.61 -12.14 3.35
N ALA A 508 0.17 -11.80 2.32
CA ALA A 508 -0.34 -11.50 0.98
C ALA A 508 -0.13 -12.73 0.09
N GLU A 509 -0.99 -12.93 -0.91
CA GLU A 509 -0.68 -13.77 -2.06
C GLU A 509 0.79 -13.58 -2.45
N ILE A 510 1.58 -14.66 -2.53
CA ILE A 510 3.03 -14.59 -2.78
C ILE A 510 3.26 -13.91 -4.13
N THR A 511 3.39 -12.60 -4.10
CA THR A 511 3.79 -11.78 -5.24
C THR A 511 5.30 -11.78 -5.21
N VAL A 512 5.95 -12.18 -6.31
CA VAL A 512 7.41 -12.16 -6.37
C VAL A 512 7.86 -10.71 -6.10
N GLY A 513 8.72 -10.47 -5.11
CA GLY A 513 9.27 -9.12 -4.90
C GLY A 513 10.26 -8.76 -6.00
N SER A 514 10.35 -7.50 -6.40
CA SER A 514 11.44 -6.97 -7.24
C SER A 514 12.25 -5.98 -6.44
N GLN A 515 13.59 -6.10 -6.46
CA GLN A 515 14.49 -5.07 -5.93
C GLN A 515 15.61 -4.80 -6.94
N TYR A 516 16.12 -3.58 -6.95
CA TYR A 516 17.24 -3.17 -7.80
C TYR A 516 18.42 -2.79 -6.92
N LYS A 517 19.59 -3.34 -7.22
CA LYS A 517 20.83 -3.10 -6.48
C LYS A 517 21.98 -2.83 -7.44
N ASP A 518 22.98 -2.09 -6.97
CA ASP A 518 24.25 -2.00 -7.66
C ASP A 518 25.05 -3.31 -7.53
N SER A 519 26.19 -3.37 -8.21
CA SER A 519 27.06 -4.56 -8.18
C SER A 519 27.61 -4.89 -6.79
N ASP A 520 27.61 -3.93 -5.87
CA ASP A 520 28.07 -4.05 -4.48
C ASP A 520 26.93 -4.37 -3.50
N GLY A 521 25.67 -4.38 -3.95
CA GLY A 521 24.49 -4.72 -3.16
C GLY A 521 23.82 -3.53 -2.48
N ASN A 522 24.17 -2.29 -2.84
CA ASN A 522 23.46 -1.11 -2.35
C ASN A 522 22.17 -0.89 -3.16
N PRO A 523 21.08 -0.38 -2.56
CA PRO A 523 19.86 -0.05 -3.30
C PRO A 523 20.16 0.87 -4.48
N ALA A 524 19.69 0.49 -5.67
CA ALA A 524 19.74 1.31 -6.87
C ALA A 524 18.33 1.82 -7.20
N THR A 525 18.24 3.07 -7.64
CA THR A 525 16.98 3.66 -8.10
C THR A 525 16.78 3.41 -9.59
N ALA A 526 15.61 2.89 -9.95
CA ALA A 526 15.18 2.83 -11.34
C ALA A 526 14.58 4.18 -11.77
N GLU A 527 15.04 4.71 -12.90
CA GLU A 527 14.33 5.77 -13.63
C GLU A 527 13.18 5.13 -14.42
N GLY A 528 12.12 4.75 -13.70
CA GLY A 528 10.88 4.17 -14.24
C GLY A 528 9.69 4.63 -13.40
N SER A 529 8.58 3.88 -13.39
CA SER A 529 7.37 4.17 -12.57
C SER A 529 7.61 4.47 -11.08
N TYR A 530 8.82 4.19 -10.58
CA TYR A 530 9.27 4.31 -9.19
C TYR A 530 10.23 5.48 -8.92
N SER A 531 10.03 6.65 -9.53
CA SER A 531 10.80 7.86 -9.18
C SER A 531 10.46 8.39 -7.77
N VAL A 532 11.43 9.07 -7.15
CA VAL A 532 11.26 9.71 -5.84
C VAL A 532 10.25 10.85 -5.97
N PHE A 533 9.39 11.02 -4.96
CA PHE A 533 8.30 12.01 -4.96
C PHE A 533 8.73 13.44 -5.36
N GLY A 534 9.93 13.88 -4.96
CA GLY A 534 10.45 15.20 -5.31
C GLY A 534 10.61 15.41 -6.83
N ASP A 535 11.08 14.38 -7.54
CA ASP A 535 11.22 14.43 -9.01
C ASP A 535 9.84 14.39 -9.69
N LYS A 536 8.92 13.58 -9.16
CA LYS A 536 7.52 13.52 -9.62
C LYS A 536 6.83 14.88 -9.52
N THR A 537 6.96 15.55 -8.38
CA THR A 537 6.37 16.88 -8.15
C THR A 537 6.96 17.93 -9.09
N ARG A 538 8.28 17.93 -9.30
CA ARG A 538 8.94 18.83 -10.26
C ARG A 538 8.38 18.61 -11.66
N ALA A 539 8.28 17.36 -12.11
CA ALA A 539 7.75 17.03 -13.43
C ALA A 539 6.29 17.50 -13.63
N ILE A 540 5.42 17.31 -12.64
CA ILE A 540 4.04 17.82 -12.67
C ILE A 540 4.01 19.36 -12.73
N GLY A 541 4.92 20.02 -12.02
CA GLY A 541 5.08 21.48 -12.05
C GLY A 541 5.56 22.01 -13.40
N GLU A 542 6.58 21.40 -13.99
CA GLU A 542 7.11 21.73 -15.31
C GLU A 542 6.08 21.49 -16.42
N ALA A 543 5.22 20.47 -16.26
CA ALA A 543 4.09 20.20 -17.14
C ALA A 543 2.96 21.24 -17.03
N GLY A 544 3.02 22.16 -16.06
CA GLY A 544 2.08 23.28 -15.92
C GLY A 544 0.78 22.95 -15.19
N PHE A 545 0.67 21.79 -14.54
CA PHE A 545 -0.54 21.41 -13.80
C PHE A 545 -0.62 22.04 -12.41
N LEU A 546 0.50 22.57 -11.90
CA LEU A 546 0.59 23.28 -10.62
C LEU A 546 0.43 24.78 -10.86
N ALA A 547 -0.77 25.22 -11.25
CA ALA A 547 -1.08 26.63 -11.46
C ALA A 547 -1.66 27.28 -10.18
N GLY A 548 -1.22 28.50 -9.87
CA GLY A 548 -1.75 29.30 -8.75
C GLY A 548 -0.98 29.16 -7.43
N SER A 549 -1.52 29.74 -6.35
CA SER A 549 -0.91 29.81 -5.01
C SER A 549 -0.68 28.44 -4.32
N ILE A 550 -1.23 27.37 -4.87
CA ILE A 550 -1.23 26.00 -4.33
C ILE A 550 0.00 25.19 -4.81
N GLY A 551 0.76 25.69 -5.80
CA GLY A 551 1.52 24.85 -6.72
C GLY A 551 2.69 24.01 -6.17
N GLN A 552 3.69 24.58 -5.49
CA GLN A 552 4.93 23.82 -5.16
C GLN A 552 5.21 23.70 -3.67
N THR A 553 5.20 24.80 -2.92
CA THR A 553 5.46 24.78 -1.48
C THR A 553 4.39 23.97 -0.73
N PHE A 554 3.13 24.13 -1.10
CA PHE A 554 2.04 23.40 -0.44
C PHE A 554 2.07 21.89 -0.73
N VAL A 555 2.41 21.47 -1.94
CA VAL A 555 2.58 20.03 -2.26
C VAL A 555 3.75 19.43 -1.48
N GLN A 556 4.86 20.17 -1.37
CA GLN A 556 6.02 19.74 -0.59
C GLN A 556 5.73 19.66 0.91
N ASP A 557 5.08 20.69 1.47
CA ASP A 557 4.68 20.73 2.88
C ASP A 557 3.70 19.60 3.20
N ARG A 558 2.77 19.30 2.28
CA ARG A 558 1.84 18.19 2.42
C ARG A 558 2.51 16.84 2.37
N TYR A 559 3.50 16.65 1.51
CA TYR A 559 4.27 15.40 1.49
C TYR A 559 5.03 15.17 2.79
N LEU A 560 5.73 16.20 3.28
CA LEU A 560 6.42 16.13 4.56
C LEU A 560 5.42 15.84 5.69
N ALA A 561 4.27 16.52 5.70
CA ALA A 561 3.22 16.25 6.67
C ALA A 561 2.64 14.83 6.54
N MET A 562 2.43 14.30 5.33
CA MET A 562 1.96 12.92 5.11
C MET A 562 2.97 11.88 5.60
N GLN A 563 4.27 12.18 5.56
CA GLN A 563 5.30 11.32 6.17
C GLN A 563 5.30 11.41 7.71
N GLU A 564 4.84 12.52 8.27
CA GLU A 564 4.89 12.82 9.70
C GLU A 564 3.58 12.47 10.45
N THR A 565 2.43 12.37 9.77
CA THR A 565 1.14 12.29 10.47
C THR A 565 0.67 10.87 10.70
N ASP A 566 0.97 10.37 11.90
CA ASP A 566 0.38 9.16 12.47
C ASP A 566 -0.34 9.46 13.81
N ASN A 567 -0.73 10.72 14.05
CA ASN A 567 -1.08 11.23 15.39
C ASN A 567 -2.50 10.92 15.87
N TYR A 568 -3.41 10.48 14.99
CA TYR A 568 -4.83 10.32 15.33
C TYR A 568 -5.41 8.99 14.90
N SER A 569 -6.44 8.56 15.61
CA SER A 569 -7.30 7.46 15.21
C SER A 569 -8.73 7.93 14.99
N LEU A 570 -9.32 7.48 13.88
CA LEU A 570 -10.72 7.70 13.57
C LEU A 570 -11.51 6.46 13.94
N ILE A 571 -12.45 6.61 14.87
CA ILE A 571 -13.26 5.52 15.38
C ILE A 571 -14.70 5.72 14.97
N PHE A 572 -15.24 4.75 14.22
CA PHE A 572 -16.67 4.71 13.93
C PHE A 572 -17.42 4.01 15.08
N ALA A 573 -18.09 4.81 15.89
CA ALA A 573 -18.73 4.41 17.14
C ALA A 573 -20.25 4.60 17.10
N LYS A 574 -20.91 3.97 18.07
CA LYS A 574 -22.30 4.18 18.44
C LYS A 574 -22.31 4.98 19.75
N GLY A 575 -22.94 6.15 19.73
CA GLY A 575 -23.15 6.98 20.90
C GLY A 575 -24.20 6.41 21.86
N GLU A 576 -24.34 7.07 23.01
CA GLU A 576 -25.18 6.58 24.11
C GLU A 576 -26.67 6.56 23.76
N THR A 577 -27.13 7.48 22.91
CA THR A 577 -28.52 7.54 22.43
C THR A 577 -28.76 6.70 21.17
N GLY A 578 -27.72 5.99 20.71
CA GLY A 578 -27.75 5.11 19.55
C GLY A 578 -27.44 5.79 18.23
N GLU A 579 -27.11 7.07 18.25
CA GLU A 579 -26.53 7.82 17.15
C GLU A 579 -25.19 7.21 16.72
N LYS A 580 -24.79 7.47 15.48
CA LYS A 580 -23.52 7.00 14.94
C LYS A 580 -22.54 8.15 14.97
N LEU A 581 -21.32 7.88 15.41
CA LEU A 581 -20.30 8.88 15.66
C LEU A 581 -19.05 8.51 14.88
N LEU A 582 -18.43 9.49 14.22
CA LEU A 582 -17.02 9.44 13.87
C LEU A 582 -16.27 10.20 14.95
N ILE A 583 -15.40 9.51 15.68
CA ILE A 583 -14.67 10.07 16.82
C ILE A 583 -13.20 10.13 16.44
N LYS A 584 -12.63 11.33 16.46
CA LYS A 584 -11.20 11.55 16.26
C LYS A 584 -10.52 11.56 17.63
N VAL A 585 -9.53 10.69 17.81
CA VAL A 585 -8.82 10.52 19.08
C VAL A 585 -7.35 10.82 18.87
N ASN A 586 -6.78 11.69 19.71
CA ASN A 586 -5.34 11.90 19.78
C ASN A 586 -4.66 10.63 20.30
N LYS A 587 -3.75 10.04 19.51
CA LYS A 587 -3.01 8.85 19.93
C LYS A 587 -1.95 9.16 21.00
N GLU A 588 -1.46 10.39 21.13
CA GLU A 588 -0.51 10.77 22.19
C GLU A 588 -1.21 10.99 23.54
N THR A 589 -2.37 11.65 23.56
CA THR A 589 -3.03 12.08 24.81
C THR A 589 -4.29 11.30 25.17
N GLY A 590 -4.89 10.60 24.21
CA GLY A 590 -6.19 9.93 24.36
C GLY A 590 -7.39 10.87 24.32
N GLU A 591 -7.16 12.16 24.09
CA GLU A 591 -8.22 13.15 24.03
C GLU A 591 -9.11 12.89 22.80
N GLU A 592 -10.43 12.87 23.02
CA GLU A 592 -11.41 12.96 21.94
C GLU A 592 -11.36 14.39 21.41
N ILE A 593 -10.63 14.59 20.31
CA ILE A 593 -10.47 15.91 19.68
C ILE A 593 -11.75 16.29 18.95
N ASP A 594 -12.42 15.30 18.33
CA ASP A 594 -13.64 15.56 17.58
C ASP A 594 -14.64 14.41 17.66
N LYS A 595 -15.92 14.75 17.57
CA LYS A 595 -17.05 13.84 17.56
C LYS A 595 -18.12 14.35 16.60
N ILE A 596 -18.24 13.65 15.49
CA ILE A 596 -19.17 14.00 14.40
C ILE A 596 -20.31 12.99 14.36
N ILE A 597 -21.56 13.45 14.49
CA ILE A 597 -22.73 12.60 14.31
C ILE A 597 -22.92 12.30 12.81
N LEU A 598 -22.86 11.02 12.46
CA LEU A 598 -23.16 10.53 11.12
C LEU A 598 -24.64 10.13 11.03
N GLU A 599 -25.40 10.86 10.24
CA GLU A 599 -26.85 10.68 10.12
C GLU A 599 -27.25 9.63 9.06
N ASN A 600 -26.26 8.97 8.43
CA ASN A 600 -26.47 7.99 7.36
C ASN A 600 -25.96 6.59 7.76
N ASN A 601 -26.60 5.54 7.23
CA ASN A 601 -26.17 4.17 7.38
C ASN A 601 -24.94 3.81 6.54
N LYS A 602 -24.70 4.54 5.45
CA LYS A 602 -23.51 4.45 4.61
C LYS A 602 -22.94 5.85 4.42
N PRO A 603 -22.25 6.41 5.45
CA PRO A 603 -21.63 7.72 5.32
C PRO A 603 -20.68 7.76 4.11
N ILE A 604 -20.63 8.87 3.40
CA ILE A 604 -19.59 9.14 2.42
C ILE A 604 -18.71 10.21 3.09
N TYR A 605 -17.47 9.85 3.42
CA TYR A 605 -16.52 10.77 4.03
C TYR A 605 -15.11 10.47 3.55
N ASP A 606 -14.25 11.47 3.68
CA ASP A 606 -12.81 11.36 3.50
C ASP A 606 -12.10 12.28 4.49
N VAL A 607 -10.84 12.00 4.79
CA VAL A 607 -10.03 12.74 5.76
C VAL A 607 -8.74 13.21 5.14
N ASP A 608 -8.48 14.50 5.29
CA ASP A 608 -7.19 15.07 4.96
C ASP A 608 -6.26 14.87 6.16
N TYR A 609 -5.37 13.89 6.08
CA TYR A 609 -4.42 13.60 7.16
C TYR A 609 -3.40 14.72 7.40
N VAL A 610 -3.22 15.64 6.44
CA VAL A 610 -2.30 16.77 6.59
C VAL A 610 -2.96 17.93 7.31
N SER A 611 -4.14 18.36 6.85
CA SER A 611 -4.85 19.49 7.46
C SER A 611 -5.76 19.07 8.61
N ASP A 612 -5.84 17.76 8.88
CA ASP A 612 -6.69 17.19 9.90
C ASP A 612 -8.21 17.39 9.68
N ASP A 613 -8.59 17.82 8.47
CA ASP A 613 -9.95 18.13 8.08
C ASP A 613 -10.77 16.86 7.76
N ILE A 614 -12.03 16.83 8.20
CA ILE A 614 -12.98 15.76 7.88
C ILE A 614 -14.08 16.30 6.96
N TYR A 615 -14.27 15.62 5.83
CA TYR A 615 -15.31 15.93 4.85
C TYR A 615 -16.39 14.87 4.90
N TYR A 616 -17.63 15.26 5.21
CA TYR A 616 -18.75 14.33 5.35
C TYR A 616 -19.96 14.76 4.50
N SER A 617 -20.41 13.88 3.61
CA SER A 617 -21.61 14.10 2.80
C SER A 617 -22.89 13.71 3.55
N LYS A 618 -23.85 14.64 3.56
CA LYS A 618 -25.22 14.47 4.06
C LYS A 618 -26.23 15.00 3.05
N GLY A 619 -26.81 14.11 2.26
CA GLY A 619 -27.81 14.51 1.27
C GLY A 619 -27.20 15.44 0.24
N LYS A 620 -27.60 16.72 0.24
CA LYS A 620 -27.05 17.76 -0.65
C LYS A 620 -25.91 18.56 -0.02
N GLU A 621 -25.52 18.24 1.19
CA GLU A 621 -24.50 18.99 1.94
C GLU A 621 -23.18 18.22 1.98
N VAL A 622 -22.06 18.92 1.86
CA VAL A 622 -20.77 18.48 2.40
C VAL A 622 -20.48 19.32 3.63
N ARG A 623 -20.39 18.65 4.78
CA ARG A 623 -20.06 19.21 6.07
C ARG A 623 -18.56 19.03 6.30
N ILE A 624 -17.87 20.14 6.53
CA ILE A 624 -16.43 20.21 6.72
C ILE A 624 -16.15 20.56 8.17
N PHE A 625 -15.40 19.70 8.83
CA PHE A 625 -14.93 19.88 10.20
C PHE A 625 -13.43 20.13 10.10
N LYS A 626 -13.00 21.38 10.30
CA LYS A 626 -11.59 21.73 10.13
C LYS A 626 -10.73 21.15 11.26
N GLY A 627 -9.51 20.76 10.97
CA GLY A 627 -8.51 20.45 12.00
C GLY A 627 -8.33 21.63 12.97
N GLU A 628 -8.05 21.36 14.25
CA GLU A 628 -7.79 22.38 15.28
C GLU A 628 -6.30 22.53 15.58
#